data_AF-A0A7S3GRR7-F1
#
_entry.id   AF-A0A7S3GRR7-F1
#
_cell.length_a   1.000
_cell.length_b   1.000
_cell.length_c   1.000
_cell.angle_alpha   90.00
_cell.angle_beta   90.00
_cell.angle_gamma   90.00
#
_symmetry.space_group_name_H-M   'P 1'
#
loop_
_entity.id
_entity.type
_entity.pdbx_description
1 polymer ?
#
loop_
_entity_poly.entity_id
_entity_poly.type
_entity_poly.pdbx_seq_one_letter_code
_entity_poly.pdbx_strand_id
1 'polypeptide(L)'
;ADVSLESSLPPPMVIFCMDISASMSTSLKLEGGGTATRLQCVQTAVAQQLEVMERELPDCVVVLITFGAEVCIYTDGGNRSLVSQRANSCEADLVAKGQELAESCSEMVGGVGHRLRGIVAGLRVSGNTALGPALAVSIGLASGRAGSKI
;
A
#
# COMPACT_ATOMS: atom_id res chain seq x y z
N ALA A 1 5.56 -9.40 -42.12
CA ALA A 1 6.07 -8.42 -41.15
C ALA A 1 4.85 -7.76 -40.54
N ASP A 2 4.36 -8.34 -39.45
CA ASP A 2 3.26 -7.81 -38.67
C ASP A 2 3.70 -7.93 -37.22
N VAL A 3 4.45 -6.92 -36.77
CA VAL A 3 4.81 -6.78 -35.36
C VAL A 3 3.75 -5.85 -34.80
N SER A 4 2.68 -6.44 -34.31
CA SER A 4 1.68 -5.75 -33.51
C SER A 4 2.40 -5.04 -32.37
N LEU A 5 2.50 -3.72 -32.46
CA LEU A 5 2.73 -2.85 -31.31
C LEU A 5 1.48 -2.93 -30.43
N GLU A 6 1.30 -4.04 -29.72
CA GLU A 6 0.57 -3.97 -28.46
C GLU A 6 1.44 -3.10 -27.55
N SER A 7 1.05 -1.84 -27.40
CA SER A 7 1.53 -1.01 -26.32
C SER A 7 1.22 -1.75 -25.03
N SER A 8 2.19 -2.51 -24.48
CA SER A 8 1.99 -3.29 -23.28
C SER A 8 1.66 -2.32 -22.16
N LEU A 9 0.38 -2.22 -21.81
CA LEU A 9 -0.06 -1.40 -20.70
C LEU A 9 0.72 -1.83 -19.45
N PRO A 10 1.17 -0.89 -18.62
CA PRO A 10 1.92 -1.24 -17.41
C PRO A 10 1.10 -2.21 -16.55
N PRO A 11 1.76 -3.19 -15.90
CA PRO A 11 1.05 -4.21 -15.14
C PRO A 11 0.19 -3.58 -14.04
N PRO A 12 -0.98 -4.20 -13.75
CA PRO A 12 -1.87 -3.70 -12.71
C PRO A 12 -1.18 -3.70 -11.35
N MET A 13 -1.55 -2.72 -10.53
CA MET A 13 -1.02 -2.54 -9.19
C MET A 13 -2.05 -2.96 -8.13
N VAL A 14 -1.60 -3.61 -7.07
CA VAL A 14 -2.41 -3.81 -5.84
C VAL A 14 -1.81 -2.94 -4.75
N ILE A 15 -2.61 -1.99 -4.28
CA ILE A 15 -2.22 -1.00 -3.29
C ILE A 15 -2.86 -1.38 -1.96
N PHE A 16 -2.06 -1.76 -0.97
CA PHE A 16 -2.56 -1.96 0.39
C PHE A 16 -2.60 -0.63 1.13
N CYS A 17 -3.76 0.02 1.19
CA CYS A 17 -3.96 1.28 1.91
C CYS A 17 -4.39 1.03 3.37
N MET A 18 -3.41 1.01 4.29
CA MET A 18 -3.59 0.54 5.67
C MET A 18 -3.76 1.68 6.68
N ASP A 19 -4.82 1.61 7.49
CA ASP A 19 -5.00 2.46 8.67
C ASP A 19 -3.99 2.07 9.76
N ILE A 20 -3.21 3.04 10.23
CA ILE A 20 -2.35 2.91 11.41
C ILE A 20 -2.66 3.98 12.45
N SER A 21 -3.82 4.65 12.37
CA SER A 21 -4.25 5.66 13.35
C SER A 21 -4.40 5.10 14.77
N ALA A 22 -4.50 5.98 15.75
CA ALA A 22 -4.68 5.65 17.17
C ALA A 22 -5.77 4.61 17.42
N SER A 23 -6.86 4.61 16.64
CA SER A 23 -7.95 3.65 16.78
C SER A 23 -7.50 2.19 16.57
N MET A 24 -6.39 1.98 15.87
CA MET A 24 -5.83 0.67 15.55
C MET A 24 -5.07 0.02 16.70
N SER A 25 -4.84 0.74 17.81
CA SER A 25 -4.32 0.14 19.06
C SER A 25 -5.40 -0.56 19.88
N THR A 26 -6.67 -0.51 19.45
CA THR A 26 -7.78 -1.14 20.18
C THR A 26 -7.60 -2.65 20.25
N SER A 27 -7.58 -3.20 21.46
CA SER A 27 -7.51 -4.64 21.71
C SER A 27 -8.83 -5.34 21.40
N LEU A 28 -8.73 -6.49 20.73
CA LEU A 28 -9.79 -7.42 20.39
C LEU A 28 -9.54 -8.73 21.16
N LYS A 29 -10.62 -9.39 21.56
CA LYS A 29 -10.57 -10.77 22.09
C LYS A 29 -10.72 -11.73 20.93
N LEU A 30 -9.83 -12.73 20.85
CA LEU A 30 -9.85 -13.71 19.78
C LEU A 30 -10.66 -14.95 20.17
N GLU A 31 -11.32 -15.55 19.19
CA GLU A 31 -11.98 -16.86 19.34
C GLU A 31 -10.90 -17.92 19.52
N GLY A 32 -10.73 -18.42 20.74
CA GLY A 32 -9.61 -19.29 21.13
C GLY A 32 -8.80 -18.79 22.33
N GLY A 33 -9.12 -17.58 22.82
CA GLY A 33 -8.40 -16.97 23.94
C GLY A 33 -7.23 -16.10 23.48
N GLY A 34 -6.84 -15.15 24.32
CA GLY A 34 -5.84 -14.14 24.00
C GLY A 34 -6.42 -12.84 23.46
N THR A 35 -5.54 -11.87 23.25
CA THR A 35 -5.88 -10.54 22.78
C THR A 35 -4.92 -10.09 21.68
N ALA A 36 -5.44 -9.45 20.65
CA ALA A 36 -4.65 -8.79 19.61
C ALA A 36 -5.21 -7.39 19.37
N THR A 37 -4.36 -6.44 19.02
CA THR A 37 -4.81 -5.13 18.55
C THR A 37 -5.40 -5.24 17.14
N ARG A 38 -6.27 -4.29 16.76
CA ARG A 38 -6.75 -4.17 15.37
C ARG A 38 -5.59 -4.11 14.38
N LEU A 39 -4.52 -3.38 14.69
CA LEU A 39 -3.33 -3.34 13.84
C LEU A 39 -2.70 -4.72 13.66
N GLN A 40 -2.53 -5.48 14.74
CA GLN A 40 -1.98 -6.84 14.65
C GLN A 40 -2.83 -7.76 13.77
N CYS A 41 -4.16 -7.65 13.83
CA CYS A 41 -5.04 -8.39 12.93
C CYS A 41 -4.83 -8.00 11.46
N VAL A 42 -4.71 -6.69 11.17
CA VAL A 42 -4.42 -6.19 9.81
C VAL A 42 -3.05 -6.67 9.34
N GLN A 43 -2.03 -6.63 10.20
CA GLN A 43 -0.69 -7.10 9.88
C GLN A 43 -0.70 -8.58 9.46
N THR A 44 -1.38 -9.43 10.22
CA THR A 44 -1.53 -10.86 9.89
C THR A 44 -2.26 -11.07 8.57
N ALA A 45 -3.41 -10.39 8.37
CA ALA A 45 -4.21 -10.54 7.17
C ALA A 45 -3.48 -10.09 5.91
N VAL A 46 -2.80 -8.93 5.96
CA VAL A 46 -2.01 -8.43 4.82
C VAL A 46 -0.81 -9.33 4.55
N ALA A 47 -0.12 -9.83 5.58
CA ALA A 47 1.00 -10.76 5.38
C ALA A 47 0.56 -12.06 4.68
N GLN A 48 -0.58 -12.64 5.08
CA GLN A 48 -1.16 -13.80 4.41
C GLN A 48 -1.55 -13.51 2.97
N GLN A 49 -2.17 -12.34 2.71
CA GLN A 49 -2.54 -11.97 1.35
C GLN A 49 -1.30 -11.80 0.45
N LEU A 50 -0.22 -11.23 0.98
CA LEU A 50 1.06 -11.12 0.26
C LEU A 50 1.65 -12.49 -0.09
N GLU A 51 1.58 -13.48 0.81
CA GLU A 51 2.01 -14.86 0.53
C GLU A 51 1.18 -15.52 -0.58
N VAL A 52 -0.14 -15.36 -0.52
CA VAL A 52 -1.04 -15.89 -1.57
C VAL A 52 -0.71 -15.23 -2.92
N MET A 53 -0.54 -13.91 -2.94
CA MET A 53 -0.20 -13.18 -4.16
C MET A 53 1.17 -13.55 -4.73
N GLU A 54 2.17 -13.76 -3.88
CA GLU A 54 3.51 -14.21 -4.29
C GLU A 54 3.45 -15.56 -5.03
N ARG A 55 2.51 -16.44 -4.65
CA ARG A 55 2.31 -17.75 -5.27
C ARG A 55 1.41 -17.70 -6.51
N GLU A 56 0.31 -16.93 -6.45
CA GLU A 56 -0.78 -17.00 -7.44
C GLU A 56 -0.70 -15.89 -8.50
N LEU A 57 -0.12 -14.75 -8.17
CA LEU A 57 -0.01 -13.56 -9.02
C LEU A 57 1.40 -12.94 -8.90
N PRO A 58 2.49 -13.70 -9.19
CA PRO A 58 3.85 -13.27 -8.91
C PRO A 58 4.27 -12.00 -9.65
N ASP A 59 3.67 -11.75 -10.83
CA ASP A 59 3.97 -10.60 -11.70
C ASP A 59 3.18 -9.32 -11.34
N CYS A 60 2.40 -9.35 -10.26
CA CYS A 60 1.65 -8.20 -9.79
C CYS A 60 2.56 -7.21 -9.05
N VAL A 61 2.45 -5.92 -9.40
CA VAL A 61 3.14 -4.85 -8.67
C VAL A 61 2.35 -4.55 -7.39
N VAL A 62 3.03 -4.60 -6.25
CA VAL A 62 2.40 -4.35 -4.95
C VAL A 62 3.01 -3.11 -4.29
N VAL A 63 2.13 -2.22 -3.83
CA VAL A 63 2.53 -0.99 -3.11
C VAL A 63 1.86 -0.99 -1.75
N LEU A 64 2.62 -0.62 -0.72
CA LEU A 64 2.08 -0.43 0.62
C LEU A 64 1.92 1.05 0.89
N ILE A 65 0.76 1.43 1.42
CA ILE A 65 0.48 2.77 1.92
C ILE A 65 0.03 2.63 3.37
N THR A 66 0.51 3.53 4.22
CA THR A 66 0.00 3.67 5.58
C THR A 66 -0.54 5.07 5.78
N PHE A 67 -1.64 5.16 6.54
CA PHE A 67 -2.20 6.45 6.94
C PHE A 67 -2.44 6.50 8.44
N GLY A 68 -2.01 7.59 9.03
CA GLY A 68 -2.16 7.93 10.43
C GLY A 68 -2.03 9.45 10.55
N ALA A 69 -1.20 9.92 11.48
CA ALA A 69 -0.78 11.33 11.50
C ALA A 69 -0.13 11.77 10.19
N GLU A 70 0.48 10.81 9.50
CA GLU A 70 1.18 10.99 8.24
C GLU A 70 0.69 9.95 7.23
N VAL A 71 0.80 10.28 5.94
CA VAL A 71 0.66 9.31 4.84
C VAL A 71 2.04 8.92 4.33
N CYS A 72 2.31 7.62 4.29
CA CYS A 72 3.58 7.08 3.78
C CYS A 72 3.34 6.06 2.69
N ILE A 73 4.15 6.12 1.64
CA ILE A 73 4.20 5.12 0.57
C ILE A 73 5.52 4.37 0.68
N TYR A 74 5.46 3.06 0.54
CA TYR A 74 6.63 2.20 0.41
C TYR A 74 6.79 1.82 -1.06
N THR A 75 7.81 2.39 -1.70
CA THR A 75 8.14 2.17 -3.13
C THR A 75 9.25 1.13 -3.26
N ASP A 76 9.78 0.99 -4.48
CA ASP A 76 10.80 -0.02 -4.77
C ASP A 76 12.02 0.06 -3.84
N GLY A 77 12.63 -1.09 -3.55
CA GLY A 77 13.72 -1.24 -2.59
C GLY A 77 13.30 -1.07 -1.12
N GLY A 78 12.01 -0.85 -0.84
CA GLY A 78 11.50 -0.57 0.51
C GLY A 78 11.68 0.90 0.92
N ASN A 79 11.92 1.79 -0.03
CA ASN A 79 12.05 3.22 0.22
C ASN A 79 10.72 3.80 0.75
N ARG A 80 10.78 4.50 1.87
CA ARG A 80 9.61 5.14 2.50
C ARG A 80 9.55 6.61 2.08
N SER A 81 8.53 6.96 1.29
CA SER A 81 8.24 8.33 0.88
C SER A 81 7.12 8.90 1.75
N LEU A 82 7.40 10.03 2.40
CA LEU A 82 6.42 10.77 3.20
C LEU A 82 5.65 11.74 2.31
N VAL A 83 4.32 11.61 2.26
CA VAL A 83 3.49 12.35 1.29
C VAL A 83 2.72 13.49 1.92
N SER A 84 2.22 13.31 3.13
CA SER A 84 1.53 14.39 3.84
C SER A 84 1.80 14.34 5.34
N GLN A 85 2.19 15.49 5.89
CA GLN A 85 2.22 15.79 7.33
C GLN A 85 1.14 16.80 7.73
N ARG A 86 0.40 17.40 6.77
CA ARG A 86 -0.45 18.56 7.01
C ARG A 86 -1.88 18.32 6.51
N ALA A 87 -2.84 18.78 7.30
CA ALA A 87 -4.27 18.63 7.06
C ALA A 87 -4.82 19.43 5.84
N ASN A 88 -3.98 20.14 5.07
CA ASN A 88 -4.42 21.11 4.05
C ASN A 88 -3.70 20.94 2.70
N SER A 89 -3.35 19.72 2.30
CA SER A 89 -2.84 19.49 0.92
C SER A 89 -4.01 19.56 -0.07
N CYS A 90 -3.83 20.26 -1.19
CA CYS A 90 -4.79 20.23 -2.29
C CYS A 90 -4.92 18.80 -2.83
N GLU A 91 -6.14 18.32 -3.09
CA GLU A 91 -6.38 16.99 -3.64
C GLU A 91 -5.64 16.75 -4.96
N ALA A 92 -5.62 17.76 -5.84
CA ALA A 92 -4.93 17.68 -7.13
C ALA A 92 -3.42 17.47 -6.95
N ASP A 93 -2.80 18.13 -5.98
CA ASP A 93 -1.37 17.98 -5.69
C ASP A 93 -1.05 16.57 -5.17
N LEU A 94 -1.95 16.00 -4.36
CA LEU A 94 -1.80 14.65 -3.83
C LEU A 94 -1.94 13.58 -4.92
N VAL A 95 -2.89 13.75 -5.83
CA VAL A 95 -3.04 12.88 -7.01
C VAL A 95 -1.80 12.98 -7.89
N ALA A 96 -1.33 14.19 -8.20
CA ALA A 96 -0.11 14.40 -8.96
C ALA A 96 1.12 13.78 -8.28
N LYS A 97 1.19 13.84 -6.94
CA LYS A 97 2.28 13.19 -6.19
C LYS A 97 2.22 11.67 -6.29
N GLY A 98 1.01 11.09 -6.26
CA GLY A 98 0.82 9.65 -6.49
C GLY A 98 1.28 9.22 -7.89
N GLN A 99 0.99 10.04 -8.91
CA GLN A 99 1.44 9.81 -10.29
C GLN A 99 2.96 9.79 -10.43
N GLU A 100 3.63 10.78 -9.84
CA GLU A 100 5.11 10.86 -9.81
C GLU A 100 5.72 9.62 -9.14
N LEU A 101 5.15 9.19 -8.00
CA LEU A 101 5.66 8.04 -7.25
C LEU A 101 5.38 6.70 -7.96
N ALA A 102 4.40 6.62 -8.85
CA ALA A 102 4.09 5.41 -9.61
C ALA A 102 5.23 4.96 -10.54
N GLU A 103 6.07 5.91 -10.96
CA GLU A 103 7.28 5.64 -11.74
C GLU A 103 8.35 4.88 -10.93
N SER A 104 8.31 5.01 -9.60
CA SER A 104 9.19 4.32 -8.65
C SER A 104 8.60 3.01 -8.11
N CYS A 105 7.52 2.51 -8.72
CA CYS A 105 6.82 1.30 -8.32
C CYS A 105 6.79 0.30 -9.48
N SER A 106 7.81 -0.56 -9.55
CA SER A 106 7.98 -1.55 -10.61
C SER A 106 8.20 -2.96 -10.08
N GLU A 107 8.50 -3.11 -8.79
CA GLU A 107 8.79 -4.42 -8.22
C GLU A 107 7.55 -5.31 -8.13
N MET A 108 7.69 -6.51 -8.71
CA MET A 108 6.68 -7.55 -8.70
C MET A 108 6.76 -8.34 -7.39
N VAL A 109 5.60 -8.69 -6.82
CA VAL A 109 5.49 -9.34 -5.51
C VAL A 109 6.30 -10.63 -5.40
N GLY A 110 6.45 -11.38 -6.50
CA GLY A 110 7.26 -12.60 -6.58
C GLY A 110 8.71 -12.44 -6.14
N GLY A 111 9.30 -11.24 -6.29
CA GLY A 111 10.68 -10.94 -5.90
C GLY A 111 10.82 -10.23 -4.55
N VAL A 112 9.72 -9.75 -3.97
CA VAL A 112 9.77 -8.79 -2.85
C VAL A 112 8.83 -9.10 -1.69
N GLY A 113 8.05 -10.19 -1.77
CA GLY A 113 7.06 -10.57 -0.77
C GLY A 113 7.61 -10.60 0.67
N HIS A 114 8.79 -11.19 0.88
CA HIS A 114 9.43 -11.23 2.20
C HIS A 114 9.70 -9.82 2.76
N ARG A 115 10.19 -8.88 1.94
CA ARG A 115 10.46 -7.50 2.37
C ARG A 115 9.17 -6.78 2.70
N LEU A 116 8.13 -6.92 1.88
CA LEU A 116 6.82 -6.32 2.11
C LEU A 116 6.20 -6.82 3.42
N ARG A 117 6.27 -8.13 3.69
CA ARG A 117 5.84 -8.71 4.98
C ARG A 117 6.62 -8.15 6.17
N GLY A 118 7.93 -7.96 6.02
CA GLY A 118 8.77 -7.32 7.04
C GLY A 118 8.34 -5.88 7.34
N ILE A 119 8.02 -5.08 6.33
CA ILE A 119 7.47 -3.73 6.48
C ILE A 119 6.15 -3.78 7.25
N VAL A 120 5.23 -4.65 6.84
CA VAL A 120 3.91 -4.81 7.47
C VAL A 120 4.05 -5.19 8.96
N ALA A 121 4.89 -6.16 9.30
CA ALA A 121 5.16 -6.54 10.69
C ALA A 121 5.78 -5.40 11.54
N GLY A 122 6.52 -4.51 10.88
CA GLY A 122 7.15 -3.34 11.49
C GLY A 122 6.20 -2.17 11.77
N LEU A 123 4.98 -2.17 11.23
CA LEU A 123 4.05 -1.05 11.37
C LEU A 123 3.68 -0.78 12.84
N ARG A 124 3.52 0.50 13.16
CA ARG A 124 3.17 1.00 14.50
C ARG A 124 2.09 2.05 14.37
N VAL A 125 1.28 2.15 15.41
CA VAL A 125 0.20 3.13 15.50
C VAL A 125 0.78 4.55 15.47
N SER A 126 0.13 5.46 14.73
CA SER A 126 0.56 6.84 14.52
C SER A 126 -0.63 7.79 14.45
N GLY A 127 -0.82 8.56 15.53
CA GLY A 127 -1.72 9.72 15.63
C GLY A 127 -3.10 9.61 14.99
N ASN A 128 -3.55 10.68 14.33
CA ASN A 128 -4.94 10.83 13.86
C ASN A 128 -5.16 10.14 12.51
N THR A 129 -6.34 10.25 11.90
CA THR A 129 -6.64 9.61 10.61
C THR A 129 -6.48 10.57 9.45
N ALA A 130 -5.60 10.26 8.50
CA ALA A 130 -5.42 11.00 7.24
C ALA A 130 -5.93 10.20 6.02
N LEU A 131 -7.17 9.72 6.09
CA LEU A 131 -7.75 8.85 5.05
C LEU A 131 -7.88 9.55 3.69
N GLY A 132 -8.39 10.78 3.66
CA GLY A 132 -8.57 11.54 2.41
C GLY A 132 -7.26 11.67 1.63
N PRO A 133 -6.18 12.17 2.26
CA PRO A 133 -4.89 12.25 1.60
C PRO A 133 -4.33 10.90 1.13
N ALA A 134 -4.52 9.84 1.92
CA ALA A 134 -4.07 8.50 1.55
C ALA A 134 -4.74 8.03 0.26
N LEU A 135 -6.07 8.18 0.16
CA LEU A 135 -6.84 7.79 -1.01
C LEU A 135 -6.50 8.63 -2.25
N ALA A 136 -6.35 9.95 -2.11
CA ALA A 136 -5.99 10.82 -3.24
C ALA A 136 -4.66 10.38 -3.88
N VAL A 137 -3.67 10.05 -3.04
CA VAL A 137 -2.37 9.57 -3.52
C VAL A 137 -2.47 8.15 -4.10
N SER A 138 -3.26 7.26 -3.50
CA SER A 138 -3.54 5.92 -4.05
C SER A 138 -4.16 5.98 -5.44
N ILE A 139 -5.07 6.94 -5.67
CA ILE A 139 -5.67 7.18 -6.99
C ILE A 139 -4.60 7.61 -7.99
N GLY A 140 -3.70 8.52 -7.59
CA GLY A 140 -2.56 8.92 -8.41
C GLY A 140 -1.66 7.74 -8.78
N LEU A 141 -1.32 6.88 -7.81
CA LEU A 141 -0.50 5.68 -8.01
C LEU A 141 -1.13 4.67 -8.98
N ALA A 142 -2.43 4.46 -8.86
CA ALA A 142 -3.18 3.56 -9.73
C ALA A 142 -3.45 4.16 -11.12
N SER A 143 -3.36 5.49 -11.26
CA SER A 143 -3.67 6.15 -12.52
C SER A 143 -2.67 5.73 -13.61
N GLY A 144 -3.18 5.37 -14.78
CA GLY A 144 -2.37 4.83 -15.89
C GLY A 144 -2.15 3.31 -15.86
N ARG A 145 -2.58 2.59 -14.81
CA ARG A 145 -2.49 1.12 -14.70
C ARG A 145 -3.88 0.50 -14.62
N ALA A 146 -4.46 0.16 -15.78
CA ALA A 146 -5.78 -0.46 -15.85
C ALA A 146 -5.83 -1.78 -15.06
N GLY A 147 -6.91 -2.01 -14.32
CA GLY A 147 -7.07 -3.21 -13.48
C GLY A 147 -6.42 -3.13 -12.09
N SER A 148 -5.84 -1.98 -11.74
CA SER A 148 -5.31 -1.75 -10.39
C SER A 148 -6.39 -1.73 -9.32
N LYS A 149 -6.01 -2.07 -8.09
CA LYS A 149 -6.89 -2.14 -6.92
C LYS A 149 -6.26 -1.40 -5.73
N ILE A 150 -7.11 -0.74 -4.95
CA ILE A 150 -6.77 -0.09 -3.67
C ILE A 150 -7.59 -0.77 -2.58
#